data_AF-A0A7L2X2T8-F1
#
_entry.id   AF-A0A7L2X2T8-F1
#
_cell.length_a   1.000
_cell.length_b   1.000
_cell.length_c   1.000
_cell.angle_alpha   90.00
_cell.angle_beta   90.00
_cell.angle_gamma   90.00
#
_symmetry.space_group_name_H-M   'P 1'
#
loop_
_entity.id
_entity.type
_entity.pdbx_description
1 polymer ?
#
loop_
_entity_poly.entity_id
_entity_poly.type
_entity_poly.pdbx_seq_one_letter_code
_entity_poly.pdbx_strand_id
1 'polypeptide(L)'
;VLKKFEEEDLDDLLRKRLKDSSELPGALWHIYAGKDADKIREFLQKIAKEQGLEVLPEHDPIRDQSWYVNKKLRQRLLEEYGVKTCTVIQFLGDAVILPAGALHQVQNFHSCVQVTEDFVSPEHLVQSFHLTQELRLSKEEINYDDKLQVGN
;
A
#
# COMPACT_ATOMS: atom_id res chain seq x y z
N VAL A 1 -12.66 -11.90 13.49
CA VAL A 1 -11.49 -11.33 12.78
C VAL A 1 -10.84 -12.36 11.87
N LEU A 2 -10.40 -13.52 12.39
CA LEU A 2 -9.87 -14.65 11.60
C LEU A 2 -10.66 -14.98 10.32
N LYS A 3 -12.00 -15.09 10.41
CA LYS A 3 -12.85 -15.33 9.23
C LYS A 3 -12.70 -14.29 8.10
N LYS A 4 -12.43 -13.01 8.46
CA LYS A 4 -12.23 -11.96 7.46
C LYS A 4 -10.88 -12.09 6.74
N PHE A 5 -9.86 -12.61 7.42
CA PHE A 5 -8.60 -12.95 6.76
C PHE A 5 -8.75 -14.16 5.83
N GLU A 6 -9.55 -15.16 6.22
CA GLU A 6 -9.80 -16.35 5.39
C GLU A 6 -10.53 -16.05 4.08
N GLU A 7 -11.29 -14.94 4.02
CA GLU A 7 -11.98 -14.42 2.82
C GLU A 7 -11.04 -13.75 1.81
N GLU A 8 -9.79 -13.50 2.18
CA GLU A 8 -8.76 -12.99 1.28
C GLU A 8 -8.18 -14.11 0.40
N ASP A 9 -7.63 -13.69 -0.74
CA ASP A 9 -6.92 -14.58 -1.65
C ASP A 9 -5.50 -14.85 -1.09
N LEU A 10 -5.45 -15.77 -0.12
CA LEU A 10 -4.23 -16.18 0.57
C LEU A 10 -3.63 -17.43 -0.06
N ASP A 11 -2.30 -17.44 -0.17
CA ASP A 11 -1.55 -18.65 -0.48
C ASP A 11 -1.66 -19.71 0.63
N ASP A 12 -1.31 -20.95 0.30
CA ASP A 12 -1.44 -22.09 1.21
C ASP A 12 -0.58 -21.95 2.48
N LEU A 13 0.55 -21.24 2.39
CA LEU A 13 1.46 -21.04 3.51
C LEU A 13 0.87 -20.06 4.53
N LEU A 14 0.31 -18.95 4.05
CA LEU A 14 -0.42 -17.97 4.87
C LEU A 14 -1.66 -18.61 5.51
N ARG A 15 -2.40 -19.44 4.76
CA ARG A 15 -3.54 -20.19 5.32
C ARG A 15 -3.12 -21.15 6.42
N LYS A 16 -1.94 -21.77 6.31
CA LYS A 16 -1.40 -22.65 7.33
C LYS A 16 -1.01 -21.86 8.59
N ARG A 17 -0.28 -20.73 8.45
CA ARG A 17 0.06 -19.86 9.58
C ARG A 17 -1.18 -19.31 10.28
N LEU A 18 -2.21 -18.92 9.52
CA LEU A 18 -3.46 -18.38 10.07
C LEU A 18 -4.22 -19.40 10.95
N LYS A 19 -4.01 -20.69 10.73
CA LYS A 19 -4.60 -21.78 11.54
C LYS A 19 -3.76 -22.14 12.77
N ASP A 20 -2.54 -21.64 12.86
CA ASP A 20 -1.68 -21.84 14.02
C ASP A 20 -2.15 -20.94 15.17
N SER A 21 -2.57 -21.55 16.28
CA SER A 21 -3.07 -20.82 17.45
C SER A 21 -2.00 -20.02 18.18
N SER A 22 -0.72 -20.27 17.91
CA SER A 22 0.39 -19.50 18.49
C SER A 22 0.69 -18.22 17.71
N GLU A 23 0.20 -18.12 16.47
CA GLU A 23 0.38 -16.97 15.60
C GLU A 23 -0.72 -15.93 15.85
N LEU A 24 -0.33 -14.65 15.86
CA LEU A 24 -1.24 -13.54 16.14
C LEU A 24 -1.33 -12.61 14.91
N PRO A 25 -2.29 -12.81 13.99
CA PRO A 25 -2.44 -11.96 12.81
C PRO A 25 -2.90 -10.56 13.22
N GLY A 26 -2.20 -9.51 12.79
CA GLY A 26 -2.52 -8.12 13.14
C GLY A 26 -3.10 -7.32 11.97
N ALA A 27 -2.38 -7.32 10.85
CA ALA A 27 -2.64 -6.43 9.73
C ALA A 27 -2.64 -7.15 8.37
N LEU A 28 -3.44 -6.65 7.45
CA LEU A 28 -3.48 -7.07 6.04
C LEU A 28 -2.80 -6.01 5.19
N TRP A 29 -1.82 -6.45 4.40
CA TRP A 29 -1.07 -5.61 3.48
C TRP A 29 -1.43 -5.98 2.04
N HIS A 30 -1.56 -4.96 1.21
CA HIS A 30 -1.58 -5.12 -0.25
C HIS A 30 -0.42 -4.34 -0.81
N ILE A 31 0.49 -5.03 -1.49
CA ILE A 31 1.74 -4.48 -2.00
C ILE A 31 1.74 -4.60 -3.53
N TYR A 32 2.22 -3.55 -4.20
CA TYR A 32 2.30 -3.46 -5.65
C TYR A 32 3.72 -3.10 -6.07
N ALA A 33 4.15 -3.63 -7.21
CA ALA A 33 5.45 -3.34 -7.76
C ALA A 33 5.54 -1.87 -8.21
N GLY A 34 6.66 -1.21 -7.94
CA GLY A 34 6.84 0.20 -8.30
C GLY A 34 6.70 0.48 -9.80
N LYS A 35 7.03 -0.48 -10.66
CA LYS A 35 6.84 -0.38 -12.12
C LYS A 35 5.37 -0.25 -12.56
N ASP A 36 4.42 -0.62 -11.71
CA ASP A 36 2.99 -0.57 -12.00
C ASP A 36 2.33 0.72 -11.45
N ALA A 37 3.12 1.65 -10.88
CA ALA A 37 2.63 2.91 -10.33
C ALA A 37 1.75 3.71 -11.31
N ASP A 38 2.22 3.88 -12.55
CA ASP A 38 1.48 4.68 -13.55
C ASP A 38 0.13 4.06 -13.92
N LYS A 39 0.08 2.73 -14.01
CA LYS A 39 -1.17 2.00 -14.26
C LYS A 39 -2.15 2.13 -13.10
N ILE A 40 -1.64 2.05 -11.86
CA ILE A 40 -2.46 2.25 -10.67
C ILE A 40 -3.00 3.69 -10.64
N ARG A 41 -2.18 4.68 -11.01
CA ARG A 41 -2.61 6.09 -11.11
C ARG A 41 -3.76 6.25 -12.11
N GLU A 42 -3.58 5.76 -13.32
CA GLU A 42 -4.58 5.84 -14.39
C GLU A 42 -5.88 5.14 -13.97
N PHE A 43 -5.77 3.95 -13.37
CA PHE A 43 -6.90 3.22 -12.83
C PHE A 43 -7.66 4.05 -11.78
N LEU A 44 -6.98 4.60 -10.77
CA LEU A 44 -7.63 5.37 -9.71
C LEU A 44 -8.27 6.66 -10.23
N GLN A 45 -7.63 7.34 -11.18
CA GLN A 45 -8.22 8.51 -11.85
C GLN A 45 -9.49 8.14 -12.64
N LYS A 46 -9.51 6.98 -13.30
CA LYS A 46 -10.70 6.45 -13.97
C LYS A 46 -11.82 6.19 -12.95
N ILE A 47 -11.51 5.52 -11.83
CA ILE A 47 -12.49 5.24 -10.77
C ILE A 47 -13.04 6.53 -10.16
N ALA A 48 -12.20 7.54 -9.93
CA ALA A 48 -12.63 8.84 -9.43
C ALA A 48 -13.67 9.50 -10.37
N LYS A 49 -13.41 9.50 -11.67
CA LYS A 49 -14.35 10.00 -12.69
C LYS A 49 -15.66 9.21 -12.71
N GLU A 50 -15.60 7.88 -12.61
CA GLU A 50 -16.80 7.01 -12.52
C GLU A 50 -17.66 7.33 -11.29
N GLN A 51 -17.04 7.77 -10.19
CA GLN A 51 -17.74 8.15 -8.95
C GLN A 51 -18.20 9.62 -8.93
N GLY A 52 -17.97 10.37 -10.02
CA GLY A 52 -18.33 11.79 -10.10
C GLY A 52 -17.43 12.71 -9.25
N LEU A 53 -16.24 12.24 -8.86
CA LEU A 53 -15.26 13.07 -8.18
C LEU A 53 -14.59 14.00 -9.21
N GLU A 54 -14.47 15.28 -8.88
CA GLU A 54 -13.68 16.21 -9.70
C GLU A 54 -12.20 15.87 -9.58
N VAL A 55 -11.61 15.40 -10.69
CA VAL A 55 -10.17 15.15 -10.79
C VAL A 55 -9.53 16.36 -11.44
N LEU A 56 -8.89 17.21 -10.64
CA LEU A 56 -8.06 18.30 -11.16
C LEU A 56 -6.91 17.70 -12.00
N PRO A 57 -6.40 18.41 -13.03
CA PRO A 57 -5.30 17.92 -13.86
C PRO A 57 -4.03 17.57 -13.07
N GLU A 58 -3.86 18.20 -11.91
CA GLU A 58 -2.70 18.04 -11.01
C GLU A 58 -2.91 16.93 -9.95
N HIS A 59 -4.10 16.31 -9.90
CA HIS A 59 -4.45 15.31 -8.90
C HIS A 59 -3.77 13.97 -9.19
N ASP A 60 -2.83 13.60 -8.32
CA ASP A 60 -2.18 12.29 -8.32
C ASP A 60 -2.72 11.46 -7.14
N PRO A 61 -3.65 10.51 -7.38
CA PRO A 61 -4.29 9.73 -6.32
C PRO A 61 -3.30 8.87 -5.50
N ILE A 62 -2.11 8.59 -6.03
CA ILE A 62 -1.06 7.87 -5.28
C ILE A 62 -0.37 8.84 -4.30
N ARG A 63 -0.09 10.07 -4.73
CA ARG A 63 0.56 11.09 -3.89
C ARG A 63 -0.37 11.58 -2.79
N ASP A 64 -1.66 11.69 -3.11
CA ASP A 64 -2.66 12.22 -2.18
C ASP A 64 -3.09 11.20 -1.11
N GLN A 65 -2.68 9.94 -1.26
CA GLN A 65 -2.95 8.84 -0.33
C GLN A 65 -4.45 8.72 0.05
N SER A 66 -5.33 9.06 -0.89
CA SER A 66 -6.78 9.20 -0.65
C SER A 66 -7.58 7.92 -0.91
N TRP A 67 -6.93 6.86 -1.40
CA TRP A 67 -7.58 5.64 -1.83
C TRP A 67 -7.18 4.43 -1.00
N TYR A 68 -8.18 3.63 -0.62
CA TYR A 68 -7.99 2.23 -0.24
C TYR A 68 -8.53 1.32 -1.35
N VAL A 69 -7.64 0.58 -2.01
CA VAL A 69 -7.99 -0.34 -3.10
C VAL A 69 -8.64 -1.60 -2.52
N ASN A 70 -9.95 -1.56 -2.35
CA ASN A 70 -10.74 -2.69 -1.83
C ASN A 70 -10.77 -3.89 -2.79
N LYS A 71 -11.31 -5.03 -2.35
CA LYS A 71 -11.34 -6.30 -3.12
C LYS A 71 -11.91 -6.14 -4.55
N LYS A 72 -12.98 -5.37 -4.72
CA LYS A 72 -13.57 -5.13 -6.06
C LYS A 72 -12.63 -4.31 -6.94
N LEU A 73 -12.00 -3.28 -6.38
CA LEU A 73 -11.04 -2.46 -7.10
C LEU A 73 -9.76 -3.25 -7.44
N ARG A 74 -9.26 -4.11 -6.55
CA ARG A 74 -8.12 -5.00 -6.82
C ARG A 74 -8.40 -5.95 -7.97
N GLN A 75 -9.60 -6.55 -7.99
CA GLN A 75 -10.02 -7.43 -9.08
C GLN A 75 -10.06 -6.67 -10.42
N ARG A 76 -10.68 -5.49 -10.45
CA ARG A 76 -10.72 -4.65 -11.67
C ARG A 76 -9.32 -4.20 -12.10
N LEU A 77 -8.46 -3.83 -11.17
CA LEU A 77 -7.08 -3.42 -11.45
C LEU A 77 -6.30 -4.55 -12.13
N LEU A 78 -6.50 -5.80 -11.69
CA LEU A 78 -5.94 -6.97 -12.34
C LEU A 78 -6.53 -7.19 -13.74
N GLU A 79 -7.85 -7.13 -13.88
CA GLU A 79 -8.55 -7.40 -15.14
C GLU A 79 -8.29 -6.34 -16.22
N GLU A 80 -8.30 -5.06 -15.85
CA GLU A 80 -8.22 -3.93 -16.78
C GLU A 80 -6.76 -3.54 -17.09
N TYR A 81 -5.84 -3.65 -16.13
CA TYR A 81 -4.45 -3.17 -16.27
C TYR A 81 -3.40 -4.27 -16.10
N GLY A 82 -3.81 -5.51 -15.79
CA GLY A 82 -2.90 -6.64 -15.58
C GLY A 82 -2.02 -6.51 -14.33
N VAL A 83 -2.34 -5.58 -13.42
CA VAL A 83 -1.55 -5.31 -12.23
C VAL A 83 -1.93 -6.29 -11.13
N LYS A 84 -0.95 -7.09 -10.68
CA LYS A 84 -1.16 -8.08 -9.62
C LYS A 84 -0.99 -7.42 -8.25
N THR A 85 -1.84 -7.81 -7.31
CA THR A 85 -1.67 -7.46 -5.89
C THR A 85 -0.92 -8.58 -5.17
N CYS A 86 0.11 -8.23 -4.41
CA CYS A 86 0.69 -9.13 -3.41
C CYS A 86 -0.04 -8.92 -2.07
N THR A 87 -0.69 -9.97 -1.57
CA THR A 87 -1.43 -9.94 -0.31
C THR A 87 -0.59 -10.56 0.79
N VAL A 88 -0.36 -9.83 1.89
CA VAL A 88 0.43 -10.31 3.03
C VAL A 88 -0.36 -10.12 4.32
N ILE A 89 -0.41 -11.16 5.16
CA ILE A 89 -0.86 -11.02 6.54
C ILE A 89 0.37 -10.85 7.42
N GLN A 90 0.45 -9.74 8.14
CA GLN A 90 1.51 -9.50 9.11
C GLN A 90 1.06 -10.04 10.47
N PHE A 91 1.84 -10.99 10.99
CA PHE A 91 1.66 -11.52 12.34
C PHE A 91 2.55 -10.76 13.34
N LEU A 92 2.27 -10.92 14.63
CA LEU A 92 3.10 -10.35 15.69
C LEU A 92 4.56 -10.81 15.55
N GLY A 93 5.48 -9.86 15.45
CA GLY A 93 6.92 -10.13 15.30
C GLY A 93 7.40 -10.25 13.85
N ASP A 94 6.50 -10.28 12.87
CA ASP A 94 6.88 -10.26 11.44
C ASP A 94 7.41 -8.87 11.05
N ALA A 95 8.55 -8.85 10.35
CA ALA A 95 9.10 -7.67 9.70
C ALA A 95 8.80 -7.70 8.19
N VAL A 96 8.12 -6.66 7.68
CA VAL A 96 7.85 -6.50 6.25
C VAL A 96 8.86 -5.53 5.66
N ILE A 97 9.68 -5.99 4.71
CA ILE A 97 10.71 -5.18 4.05
C ILE A 97 10.19 -4.77 2.67
N LEU A 98 10.12 -3.46 2.41
CA LEU A 98 9.63 -2.90 1.16
C LEU A 98 10.75 -2.23 0.38
N PRO A 99 10.90 -2.50 -0.93
CA PRO A 99 11.87 -1.79 -1.76
C PRO A 99 11.39 -0.37 -2.08
N ALA A 100 12.33 0.53 -2.36
CA ALA A 100 12.01 1.91 -2.72
C ALA A 100 11.08 1.95 -3.95
N GLY A 101 9.99 2.70 -3.83
CA GLY A 101 8.99 2.86 -4.89
C GLY A 101 7.90 1.78 -4.92
N ALA A 102 7.95 0.76 -4.07
CA ALA A 102 6.81 -0.14 -3.91
C ALA A 102 5.62 0.62 -3.31
N LEU A 103 4.44 0.44 -3.90
CA LEU A 103 3.21 0.99 -3.35
C LEU A 103 2.60 -0.03 -2.39
N HIS A 104 2.03 0.44 -1.29
CA HIS A 104 1.40 -0.42 -0.32
C HIS A 104 0.25 0.28 0.39
N GLN A 105 -0.67 -0.53 0.91
CA GLN A 105 -1.74 -0.10 1.81
C GLN A 105 -1.91 -1.14 2.92
N VAL A 106 -2.30 -0.68 4.10
CA VAL A 106 -2.43 -1.53 5.29
C VAL A 106 -3.84 -1.40 5.86
N GLN A 107 -4.43 -2.54 6.22
CA GLN A 107 -5.69 -2.62 6.94
C GLN A 107 -5.49 -3.39 8.23
N ASN A 108 -5.57 -2.68 9.36
CA ASN A 108 -5.48 -3.28 10.69
C ASN A 108 -6.80 -3.97 11.04
N PHE A 109 -6.71 -5.24 11.42
CA PHE A 109 -7.85 -6.04 11.86
C PHE A 109 -7.94 -6.15 13.39
N HIS A 110 -6.80 -5.91 14.05
CA HIS A 110 -6.66 -5.72 15.49
C HIS A 110 -5.95 -4.40 15.75
N SER A 111 -5.99 -3.92 17.00
CA SER A 111 -5.12 -2.80 17.42
C SER A 111 -3.66 -3.22 17.27
N CYS A 112 -2.91 -2.49 16.45
CA CYS A 112 -1.52 -2.80 16.11
C CYS A 112 -0.63 -1.61 16.46
N VAL A 113 0.57 -1.90 16.96
CA VAL A 113 1.67 -0.93 17.06
C VAL A 113 2.75 -1.39 16.09
N GLN A 114 3.16 -0.50 15.19
CA GLN A 114 4.18 -0.77 14.18
C GLN A 114 5.32 0.23 14.37
N VAL A 115 6.55 -0.26 14.21
CA VAL A 115 7.77 0.56 14.18
C VAL A 115 8.37 0.40 12.80
N THR A 116 8.68 1.53 12.17
CA THR A 116 9.23 1.58 10.81
C THR A 116 10.61 2.24 10.88
N GLU A 117 11.57 1.66 10.17
CA GLU A 117 12.93 2.21 10.03
C GLU A 117 13.29 2.26 8.54
N ASP A 118 13.72 3.43 8.08
CA ASP A 118 14.14 3.64 6.70
C ASP A 118 15.61 3.28 6.52
N PHE A 119 15.93 2.65 5.38
CA PHE A 119 17.31 2.35 5.00
C PHE A 119 17.51 2.47 3.49
N VAL A 120 18.77 2.68 3.07
CA VAL A 120 19.13 2.75 1.65
C VAL A 120 20.01 1.57 1.29
N SER A 121 19.47 0.67 0.47
CA SER A 121 20.22 -0.44 -0.11
C SER A 121 20.87 -0.04 -1.45
N PRO A 122 22.08 -0.52 -1.77
CA PRO A 122 22.72 -0.25 -3.06
C PRO A 122 21.84 -0.61 -4.27
N GLU A 123 21.08 -1.70 -4.18
CA GLU A 123 20.19 -2.22 -5.22
C GLU A 123 19.10 -1.23 -5.62
N HIS A 124 18.69 -0.34 -4.70
CA HIS A 124 17.59 0.60 -4.92
C HIS A 124 18.04 2.06 -4.83
N LEU A 125 19.35 2.34 -4.76
CA LEU A 125 19.88 3.70 -4.59
C LEU A 125 19.39 4.66 -5.69
N VAL A 126 19.46 4.24 -6.95
CA VAL A 126 19.06 5.05 -8.11
C VAL A 126 17.57 5.38 -8.03
N GLN A 127 16.73 4.37 -7.75
CA GLN A 127 15.29 4.55 -7.60
C GLN A 127 14.95 5.48 -6.42
N SER A 128 15.58 5.26 -5.27
CA SER A 128 15.41 6.09 -4.07
C SER A 128 15.78 7.56 -4.35
N PHE A 129 16.88 7.80 -5.08
CA PHE A 129 17.30 9.13 -5.47
C PHE A 129 16.29 9.82 -6.41
N HIS A 130 15.77 9.11 -7.42
CA HIS A 130 14.75 9.66 -8.32
C HIS A 130 13.46 10.02 -7.58
N LEU A 131 12.94 9.13 -6.75
CA LEU A 131 11.73 9.38 -5.95
C LEU A 131 11.92 10.57 -4.99
N THR A 132 13.10 10.69 -4.39
CA THR A 132 13.44 11.83 -3.52
C THR A 132 13.42 13.15 -4.29
N GLN A 133 13.86 13.16 -5.56
CA GLN A 133 13.79 14.36 -6.40
C GLN A 133 12.35 14.69 -6.81
N GLU A 134 11.55 13.70 -7.21
CA GLU A 134 10.14 13.91 -7.56
C GLU A 134 9.37 14.51 -6.38
N LEU A 135 9.61 14.00 -5.16
CA LEU A 135 9.02 14.56 -3.94
C LEU A 135 9.42 16.02 -3.73
N ARG A 136 10.70 16.38 -3.96
CA ARG A 136 11.19 17.76 -3.81
C ARG A 136 10.60 18.71 -4.84
N LEU A 137 10.52 18.30 -6.11
CA LEU A 137 9.94 19.12 -7.19
C LEU A 137 8.45 19.40 -6.97
N SER A 138 7.79 18.53 -6.22
CA SER A 138 6.36 18.64 -5.91
C SER A 138 6.03 19.44 -4.64
N LYS A 139 7.05 19.93 -3.92
CA LYS A 139 6.92 20.68 -2.68
C LYS A 139 7.23 22.16 -2.90
N GLU A 140 6.20 22.98 -3.12
CA GLU A 140 6.20 24.33 -2.54
C GLU A 140 5.99 24.29 -1.01
N GLU A 141 5.58 23.14 -0.44
CA GLU A 141 5.54 22.93 1.01
C GLU A 141 6.31 21.69 1.44
N ILE A 142 7.41 21.90 2.17
CA ILE A 142 8.18 20.85 2.81
C ILE A 142 7.31 20.21 3.91
N ASN A 143 6.61 19.13 3.58
CA ASN A 143 5.96 18.27 4.56
C ASN A 143 7.05 17.50 5.35
N TYR A 144 7.37 17.98 6.54
CA TYR A 144 8.07 17.19 7.55
C TYR A 144 7.06 16.24 8.18
N ASP A 145 7.45 14.97 8.39
CA ASP A 145 6.65 13.99 9.15
C ASP A 145 6.40 14.43 10.62
N ASP A 146 7.02 15.52 11.07
CA ASP A 146 6.88 16.09 12.41
C ASP A 146 5.62 16.96 12.62
N LYS A 147 4.63 16.95 11.72
CA LYS A 147 3.38 17.69 11.95
C LYS A 147 2.48 16.95 12.93
N LEU A 148 1.98 17.67 13.94
CA LEU A 148 1.00 17.17 14.91
C LEU A 148 -0.19 16.50 14.21
N GLN A 149 -0.44 15.23 14.54
CA GLN A 149 -1.62 14.49 14.11
C GLN A 149 -2.49 14.16 15.33
N VAL A 150 -3.80 14.34 15.19
CA VAL A 150 -4.79 13.89 16.19
C VAL A 150 -5.19 12.47 15.82
N GLY A 151 -4.91 11.50 16.69
CA GLY A 151 -5.34 10.12 16.52
C GLY A 151 -6.81 9.94 16.92
N ASN A 152 -7.57 9.21 16.10
CA ASN A 152 -8.87 8.62 16.47
C ASN A 152 -8.72 7.11 16.63
#